data_AF-A0AAJ2F312-F1
#
_entry.id   AF-A0AAJ2F312-F1
#
_cell.length_a   1.000
_cell.length_b   1.000
_cell.length_c   1.000
_cell.angle_alpha   90.00
_cell.angle_beta   90.00
_cell.angle_gamma   90.00
#
_symmetry.space_group_name_H-M   'P 1'
#
loop_
_entity.id
_entity.type
_entity.pdbx_description
1 polymer ?
#
loop_
_entity_poly.entity_id
_entity_poly.type
_entity_poly.pdbx_seq_one_letter_code
_entity_poly.pdbx_strand_id
1 'polypeptide(L)'
;MLMTSWSRDADAVPVEVDVVLDNPVGGSADIPYHAALDLAFADFMHQYGVRNTTTQSLRITGITLTPVHNDRDPRDPPRCTVGMVLAAGERCYLLVSKPH
;
A
#
# COMPACT_ATOMS: atom_id res chain seq x y z
N MET A 1 -34.91 15.20 -25.80
CA MET A 1 -34.13 15.40 -24.57
C MET A 1 -32.99 14.40 -24.58
N LEU A 2 -31.77 14.86 -24.89
CA LEU A 2 -30.57 14.03 -24.89
C LEU A 2 -30.08 13.91 -23.44
N MET A 3 -30.20 12.72 -22.85
CA MET A 3 -29.56 12.44 -21.56
C MET A 3 -28.08 12.24 -21.79
N THR A 4 -27.28 13.26 -21.46
CA THR A 4 -25.83 13.13 -21.36
C THR A 4 -25.54 12.26 -20.13
N SER A 5 -25.12 11.02 -20.34
CA SER A 5 -24.70 10.12 -19.26
C SER A 5 -23.33 10.60 -18.74
N TRP A 6 -23.25 11.00 -17.47
CA TRP A 6 -22.01 11.47 -16.83
C TRP A 6 -21.14 10.33 -16.27
N SER A 7 -21.45 9.08 -16.60
CA SER A 7 -20.65 7.92 -16.22
C SER A 7 -19.46 7.80 -17.16
N ARG A 8 -18.41 8.59 -16.93
CA ARG A 8 -17.07 8.22 -17.39
C ARG A 8 -16.64 7.04 -16.51
N ASP A 9 -16.21 5.94 -17.12
CA ASP A 9 -15.56 4.87 -16.39
C ASP A 9 -14.48 5.50 -15.50
N ALA A 10 -14.51 5.19 -14.22
CA ALA A 10 -13.45 5.59 -13.32
C ALA A 10 -12.20 4.83 -13.78
N ASP A 11 -11.38 5.48 -14.60
CA ASP A 11 -10.05 4.99 -14.93
C ASP A 11 -9.32 4.83 -13.60
N ALA A 12 -9.13 3.59 -13.18
CA ALA A 12 -8.29 3.24 -12.05
C ALA A 12 -6.86 3.67 -12.42
N VAL A 13 -6.49 4.88 -12.01
CA VAL A 13 -5.17 5.42 -12.25
C VAL A 13 -4.16 4.48 -11.60
N PRO A 14 -3.20 3.91 -12.37
CA PRO A 14 -2.20 3.03 -11.80
C PRO A 14 -1.18 3.91 -11.08
N VAL A 15 -1.21 3.91 -9.75
CA VAL A 15 -0.05 4.31 -8.94
C VAL A 15 0.09 3.32 -7.80
N GLU A 16 0.29 2.04 -8.12
CA GLU A 16 0.80 1.07 -7.14
C GLU A 16 2.31 1.31 -7.04
N VAL A 17 2.69 2.21 -6.13
CA VAL A 17 4.04 2.14 -5.57
C VAL A 17 4.05 0.94 -4.64
N ASP A 18 4.60 -0.15 -5.14
CA ASP A 18 4.65 -1.42 -4.42
C ASP A 18 5.89 -1.53 -3.54
N VAL A 19 5.69 -1.99 -2.30
CA VAL A 19 6.74 -2.57 -1.48
C VAL A 19 6.91 -4.02 -1.93
N VAL A 20 8.08 -4.33 -2.47
CA VAL A 20 8.35 -5.66 -3.02
C VAL A 20 9.10 -6.50 -2.00
N LEU A 21 8.54 -7.67 -1.66
CA LEU A 21 9.21 -8.71 -0.88
C LEU A 21 9.75 -9.75 -1.86
N ASP A 22 11.01 -9.61 -2.27
CA ASP A 22 11.67 -10.41 -3.31
C ASP A 22 12.74 -11.37 -2.79
N ASN A 23 13.13 -11.25 -1.51
CA ASN A 23 14.12 -12.12 -0.92
C ASN A 23 13.46 -13.34 -0.24
N PRO A 24 13.62 -14.56 -0.77
CA PRO A 24 13.02 -15.76 -0.18
C PRO A 24 13.53 -16.01 1.25
N VAL A 25 14.79 -15.69 1.57
CA VAL A 25 15.29 -15.93 2.94
C VAL A 25 14.75 -14.92 3.97
N GLY A 26 13.91 -13.98 3.54
CA GLY A 26 13.43 -12.88 4.36
C GLY A 26 14.39 -11.69 4.37
N GLY A 27 14.03 -10.66 5.11
CA GLY A 27 14.79 -9.41 5.20
C GLY A 27 13.88 -8.22 5.48
N SER A 28 14.37 -7.03 5.15
CA SER A 28 13.62 -5.78 5.18
C SER A 28 13.42 -5.28 3.75
N ALA A 29 12.22 -4.80 3.46
CA ALA A 29 11.93 -4.01 2.26
C ALA A 29 11.62 -2.58 2.70
N ASP A 30 12.18 -1.61 1.98
CA ASP A 30 11.92 -0.21 2.27
C ASP A 30 10.53 0.18 1.74
N ILE A 31 9.83 1.01 2.52
CA ILE A 31 8.62 1.69 2.04
C ILE A 31 9.11 2.94 1.30
N PRO A 32 9.02 2.99 -0.03
CA PRO A 32 9.50 4.13 -0.80
C PRO A 32 8.68 5.37 -0.46
N TYR A 33 9.31 6.54 -0.52
CA TYR A 33 8.63 7.81 -0.31
C TYR A 33 7.59 8.08 -1.42
N HIS A 34 6.44 8.64 -1.04
CA HIS A 34 5.41 9.09 -1.96
C HIS A 34 5.02 10.56 -1.71
N ALA A 35 5.01 11.38 -2.76
CA ALA A 35 4.78 12.82 -2.66
C ALA A 35 3.39 13.21 -2.12
N ALA A 36 2.39 12.33 -2.24
CA ALA A 36 1.06 12.55 -1.65
C ALA A 36 1.10 12.68 -0.11
N LEU A 37 2.15 12.19 0.54
CA LEU A 37 2.38 12.38 1.97
C LEU A 37 2.76 13.83 2.33
N ASP A 38 3.00 14.72 1.36
CA ASP A 38 3.32 16.14 1.58
C ASP A 38 2.32 17.10 0.91
N LEU A 39 1.30 16.59 0.21
CA LEU A 39 0.29 17.43 -0.45
C LEU A 39 -0.76 17.92 0.56
N ALA A 40 -0.93 19.25 0.64
CA ALA A 40 -1.76 19.95 1.62
C ALA A 40 -3.29 19.75 1.50
N PHE A 41 -3.78 18.82 0.66
CA PHE A 41 -5.19 18.79 0.24
C PHE A 41 -5.94 17.48 0.52
N ALA A 42 -5.33 16.49 1.19
CA ALA A 42 -6.01 15.22 1.50
C ALA A 42 -5.30 14.43 2.60
N ASP A 43 -5.53 14.72 3.89
CA ASP A 43 -5.10 13.94 5.08
C ASP A 43 -3.65 13.38 5.08
N PHE A 44 -2.78 13.88 4.18
CA PHE A 44 -1.47 13.38 3.78
C PHE A 44 -1.37 11.86 3.72
N MET A 45 -2.22 11.20 2.93
CA MET A 45 -2.25 9.74 2.89
C MET A 45 -1.80 9.13 1.56
N HIS A 46 -1.14 7.97 1.63
CA HIS A 46 -0.86 7.12 0.47
C HIS A 46 -1.01 5.65 0.81
N GLN A 47 -1.62 4.88 -0.10
CA GLN A 47 -1.78 3.44 0.02
C GLN A 47 -0.67 2.73 -0.75
N TYR A 48 0.08 1.89 -0.06
CA TYR A 48 1.10 1.02 -0.65
C TYR A 48 0.54 -0.41 -0.80
N GLY A 49 0.77 -1.01 -1.95
CA GLY A 49 0.68 -2.46 -2.11
C GLY A 49 1.95 -3.11 -1.58
N VAL A 50 1.84 -4.12 -0.72
CA VAL A 50 2.98 -4.93 -0.27
C VAL A 50 2.84 -6.29 -0.88
N ARG A 51 3.75 -6.65 -1.79
CA ARG A 51 3.63 -7.87 -2.61
C ARG A 51 4.78 -8.83 -2.36
N ASN A 52 4.43 -10.10 -2.15
CA ASN A 52 5.39 -11.19 -2.17
C ASN A 52 5.65 -11.63 -3.62
N THR A 53 6.83 -11.35 -4.14
CA THR A 53 7.25 -11.74 -5.50
C THR A 53 8.12 -13.01 -5.51
N THR A 54 8.38 -13.59 -4.34
CA THR A 54 9.08 -14.87 -4.23
C THR A 54 8.17 -16.05 -4.59
N THR A 55 8.77 -17.23 -4.73
CA THR A 55 8.04 -18.48 -4.98
C THR A 55 7.53 -19.17 -3.72
N GLN A 56 7.84 -18.63 -2.53
CA GLN A 56 7.44 -19.22 -1.25
C GLN A 56 6.63 -18.25 -0.40
N SER A 57 5.95 -18.77 0.63
CA SER A 57 5.21 -17.92 1.55
C SER A 57 6.15 -17.13 2.44
N LEU A 58 5.87 -15.84 2.63
CA LEU A 58 6.62 -14.95 3.52
C LEU A 58 5.73 -14.48 4.66
N ARG A 59 6.30 -14.33 5.86
CA ARG A 59 5.60 -13.80 7.04
C ARG A 59 6.04 -12.37 7.30
N ILE A 60 5.08 -11.47 7.49
CA ILE A 60 5.35 -10.12 7.97
C ILE A 60 5.69 -10.19 9.45
N THR A 61 6.91 -9.82 9.81
CA THR A 61 7.42 -9.87 11.20
C THR A 61 7.44 -8.51 11.87
N GLY A 62 7.44 -7.42 11.11
CA GLY A 62 7.41 -6.06 11.62
C GLY A 62 7.07 -5.08 10.50
N ILE A 63 6.45 -3.97 10.87
CA ILE A 63 6.21 -2.81 10.00
C ILE A 63 6.70 -1.60 10.79
N THR A 64 7.65 -0.87 10.22
CA THR A 64 8.22 0.33 10.86
C THR A 64 7.98 1.51 9.94
N LEU A 65 7.35 2.55 10.46
CA LEU A 65 7.16 3.82 9.76
C LEU A 65 8.12 4.85 10.35
N THR A 66 8.52 5.83 9.54
CA THR A 66 9.24 7.01 10.03
C THR A 66 8.40 7.69 11.12
N PRO A 67 8.99 8.26 12.20
CA PRO A 67 8.23 8.77 13.36
C PRO A 67 7.12 9.79 13.09
N VAL A 68 7.18 10.47 11.94
CA VAL A 68 6.16 11.44 11.49
C VAL A 68 5.03 10.81 10.69
N HIS A 69 4.99 9.49 10.55
CA HIS A 69 3.96 8.78 9.78
C HIS A 69 3.16 7.81 10.68
N ASN A 70 1.88 7.66 10.37
CA ASN A 70 0.97 6.74 11.03
C ASN A 70 0.40 5.73 10.05
N ASP A 71 0.22 4.50 10.51
CA ASP A 71 -0.55 3.46 9.82
C ASP A 71 -2.04 3.65 10.08
N ARG A 72 -2.85 3.51 9.03
CA ARG A 72 -4.31 3.66 9.03
C ARG A 72 -4.95 2.43 8.41
N ASP A 73 -6.27 2.31 8.53
CA ASP A 73 -6.99 1.25 7.84
C ASP A 73 -6.98 1.50 6.33
N PRO A 74 -6.42 0.57 5.52
CA PRO A 74 -6.35 0.74 4.08
C PRO A 74 -7.73 0.70 3.44
N ARG A 75 -7.85 1.35 2.27
CA ARG A 75 -9.09 1.32 1.50
C ARG A 75 -9.30 -0.08 0.91
N ASP A 76 -8.23 -0.70 0.45
CA ASP A 76 -8.26 -2.03 -0.12
C ASP A 76 -7.83 -3.11 0.90
N PRO A 77 -8.59 -4.20 1.06
CA PRO A 77 -8.19 -5.35 1.85
C PRO A 77 -7.32 -6.33 1.05
N PRO A 78 -6.48 -7.17 1.71
CA PRO A 78 -6.30 -7.26 3.16
C PRO A 78 -5.27 -6.25 3.69
N ARG A 79 -5.47 -5.75 4.93
CA ARG A 79 -4.47 -4.92 5.62
C ARG A 79 -3.24 -5.73 6.00
N CYS A 80 -2.05 -5.21 5.70
CA CYS A 80 -0.81 -5.80 6.17
C CYS A 80 -0.74 -5.74 7.71
N THR A 81 -0.52 -6.89 8.35
CA THR A 81 -0.43 -6.99 9.80
C THR A 81 0.74 -7.88 10.20
N VAL A 82 1.35 -7.60 11.36
CA VAL A 82 2.39 -8.48 11.91
C VAL A 82 1.80 -9.85 12.19
N GLY A 83 2.48 -10.89 11.72
CA GLY A 83 2.01 -12.27 11.80
C GLY A 83 1.27 -12.75 10.55
N MET A 84 0.84 -11.86 9.65
CA MET A 84 0.26 -12.24 8.37
C MET A 84 1.27 -13.03 7.52
N VAL A 85 0.78 -14.07 6.86
CA VAL A 85 1.54 -14.84 5.88
C VAL A 85 1.01 -14.47 4.50
N LEU A 86 1.88 -14.01 3.62
CA LEU A 86 1.60 -13.75 2.21
C LEU A 86 2.11 -14.94 1.40
N ALA A 87 1.22 -15.64 0.70
CA ALA A 87 1.61 -16.66 -0.26
C ALA A 87 2.36 -16.04 -1.45
N ALA A 88 2.97 -16.88 -2.28
CA ALA A 88 3.66 -16.45 -3.48
C ALA A 88 2.71 -15.67 -4.39
N GLY A 89 3.09 -14.45 -4.77
CA GLY A 89 2.28 -13.56 -5.61
C GLY A 89 1.18 -12.79 -4.88
N GLU A 90 0.89 -13.08 -3.62
CA GLU A 90 -0.12 -12.36 -2.85
C GLU A 90 0.33 -10.95 -2.45
N ARG A 91 -0.67 -10.11 -2.18
CA ARG A 91 -0.47 -8.74 -1.71
C ARG A 91 -1.36 -8.43 -0.50
N CYS A 92 -0.87 -7.52 0.33
CA CYS A 92 -1.66 -6.81 1.33
C CYS A 92 -1.43 -5.30 1.16
N TYR A 93 -2.16 -4.49 1.91
CA TYR A 93 -2.13 -3.04 1.80
C TYR A 93 -1.75 -2.36 3.10
N LEU A 94 -0.96 -1.28 2.99
CA LEU A 94 -0.65 -0.34 4.05
C LEU A 94 -1.20 1.03 3.65
N LEU A 95 -1.88 1.72 4.56
CA LEU A 95 -2.26 3.12 4.35
C LEU A 95 -1.44 3.99 5.30
N VAL A 96 -0.46 4.69 4.75
CA VAL A 96 0.43 5.55 5.50
C VAL A 96 -0.10 6.97 5.43
N SER A 97 -0.15 7.65 6.57
CA SER A 97 -0.56 9.05 6.70
C SER A 97 0.50 9.87 7.40
N LYS A 98 0.64 11.15 7.07
CA LYS A 98 1.46 12.12 7.82
C LYS A 98 0.54 13.10 8.56
N PRO A 99 0.35 13.01 9.88
CA PRO A 99 -0.46 13.99 10.61
C PRO A 99 0.15 15.40 10.47
N HIS A 100 -0.73 16.40 10.44
CA HIS A 100 -0.38 17.82 10.53
C HIS A 100 0.33 18.17 11.84
#